data_AF-A0A7J5XY40-F1
#
_entry.id   AF-A0A7J5XY40-F1
#
_cell.length_a   1.000
_cell.length_b   1.000
_cell.length_c   1.000
_cell.angle_alpha   90.00
_cell.angle_beta   90.00
_cell.angle_gamma   90.00
#
_symmetry.space_group_name_H-M   'P 1'
#
loop_
_entity.id
_entity.type
_entity.pdbx_description
1 polymer ?
#
loop_
_entity_poly.entity_id
_entity_poly.type
_entity_poly.pdbx_seq_one_letter_code
_entity_poly.pdbx_strand_id
1 'polypeptide(L)'
;MLERFLEQYPAIQAASLDQRLRKPMERDRLVRFTDEDLRRAEDFIRLMRVMYTSTLCVSSEKNPTSGQILPILKKLEMHFTVADGDTVFVSNLSLGKSVKALPGKRTEAIKNDEIRSFLEEATALDPRFKQKMDDNAAVWDRIKGKFLAKKLTDSEKQMHPCKTPKMTPLEELFADEDAQKVTPQQNSMSIQDQVEKELH
;
A
#
# COMPACT_ATOMS: atom_id res chain seq x y z
N MET A 1 11.11 -22.87 11.72
CA MET A 1 11.72 -23.81 12.71
C MET A 1 10.65 -24.47 13.57
N LEU A 2 9.84 -23.70 14.31
CA LEU A 2 8.76 -24.24 15.15
C LEU A 2 7.72 -25.08 14.38
N GLU A 3 7.28 -24.63 13.19
CA GLU A 3 6.36 -25.41 12.35
C GLU A 3 6.91 -26.79 12.02
N ARG A 4 8.16 -26.87 11.55
CA ARG A 4 8.85 -28.13 11.26
C ARG A 4 9.02 -28.99 12.52
N PHE A 5 9.29 -28.37 13.66
CA PHE A 5 9.40 -29.09 14.93
C PHE A 5 8.08 -29.77 15.30
N LEU A 6 6.94 -29.07 15.19
CA LEU A 6 5.62 -29.65 15.48
C LEU A 6 5.26 -30.76 14.48
N GLU A 7 5.54 -30.55 13.19
CA GLU A 7 5.33 -31.55 12.15
C GLU A 7 6.12 -32.84 12.42
N GLN A 8 7.36 -32.69 12.91
CA GLN A 8 8.25 -33.81 13.21
C GLN A 8 8.06 -34.38 14.62
N TYR A 9 7.32 -33.71 15.50
CA TYR A 9 7.21 -34.07 16.92
C TYR A 9 6.82 -35.54 17.15
N PRO A 10 5.84 -36.14 16.43
CA PRO A 10 5.51 -37.56 16.59
C PRO A 10 6.69 -38.49 16.27
N ALA A 11 7.49 -38.17 15.25
CA ALA A 11 8.67 -38.94 14.88
C ALA A 11 9.79 -38.78 15.92
N ILE A 12 9.98 -37.55 16.43
CA ILE A 12 10.96 -37.27 17.50
C ILE A 12 10.55 -38.04 18.78
N GLN A 13 9.27 -38.04 19.14
CA GLN A 13 8.75 -38.78 20.28
C GLN A 13 8.94 -40.30 20.11
N ALA A 14 8.59 -40.85 18.94
CA ALA A 14 8.79 -42.28 18.65
C ALA A 14 10.27 -42.68 18.72
N ALA A 15 11.16 -41.89 18.13
CA ALA A 15 12.61 -42.11 18.20
C ALA A 15 13.14 -42.03 19.65
N SER A 16 12.58 -41.15 20.49
CA SER A 16 12.97 -41.03 21.91
C SER A 16 12.54 -42.23 22.78
N LEU A 17 11.51 -42.96 22.34
CA LEU A 17 11.03 -44.19 22.98
C LEU A 17 11.77 -45.43 22.47
N ASP A 18 12.49 -45.33 21.34
CA ASP A 18 13.28 -46.43 20.79
C ASP A 18 14.49 -46.75 21.69
N GLN A 19 14.52 -47.98 22.20
CA GLN A 19 15.56 -48.47 23.09
C GLN A 19 16.93 -48.54 22.42
N ARG A 20 16.98 -48.63 21.08
CA ARG A 20 18.22 -48.73 20.30
C ARG A 20 18.94 -47.38 20.15
N LEU A 21 18.21 -46.27 20.28
CA LEU A 21 18.72 -44.91 20.14
C LEU A 21 19.02 -44.25 21.50
N ARG A 22 18.98 -45.05 22.58
CA ARG A 22 18.82 -44.58 23.96
C ARG A 22 20.11 -44.03 24.57
N LYS A 23 20.19 -42.69 24.70
CA LYS A 23 21.01 -42.04 25.74
C LYS A 23 20.12 -41.64 26.93
N PRO A 24 20.46 -42.00 28.19
CA PRO A 24 19.57 -41.81 29.34
C PRO A 24 19.15 -40.34 29.60
N MET A 25 19.96 -39.36 29.22
CA MET A 25 19.70 -37.93 29.49
C MET A 25 18.68 -37.28 28.54
N GLU A 26 18.47 -37.80 27.33
CA GLU A 26 17.54 -37.17 26.35
C GLU A 26 16.08 -37.54 26.63
N ARG A 27 15.83 -38.72 27.19
CA ARG A 27 14.48 -39.19 27.53
C ARG A 27 13.81 -38.25 28.52
N ASP A 28 14.51 -37.88 29.59
CA ASP A 28 13.95 -37.03 30.65
C ASP A 28 13.69 -35.59 30.20
N ARG A 29 14.29 -35.13 29.10
CA ARG A 29 14.05 -33.79 28.55
C ARG A 29 12.89 -33.78 27.56
N LEU A 30 12.77 -34.81 26.73
CA LEU A 30 11.68 -34.89 25.75
C LEU A 30 10.34 -35.27 26.37
N VAL A 31 10.36 -36.13 27.40
CA VAL A 31 9.19 -36.50 28.22
C VAL A 31 8.58 -35.28 28.95
N ARG A 32 9.32 -34.16 29.05
CA ARG A 32 8.84 -32.93 29.71
C ARG A 32 7.94 -32.05 28.83
N PHE A 33 7.91 -32.24 27.51
CA PHE A 33 6.98 -31.48 26.68
C PHE A 33 5.56 -31.93 26.96
N THR A 34 4.77 -31.03 27.51
CA THR A 34 3.36 -31.28 27.79
C THR A 34 2.51 -30.91 26.59
N ASP A 35 1.27 -31.45 26.52
CA ASP A 35 0.31 -31.06 25.49
C ASP A 35 0.03 -29.55 25.51
N GLU A 36 0.13 -28.93 26.68
CA GLU A 36 0.02 -27.48 26.86
C GLU A 36 1.17 -26.73 26.18
N ASP A 37 2.40 -27.24 26.25
CA ASP A 37 3.55 -26.63 25.56
C ASP A 37 3.41 -26.71 24.04
N LEU A 38 2.89 -27.84 23.53
CA LEU A 38 2.61 -28.01 22.10
C LEU A 38 1.49 -27.07 21.65
N ARG A 39 0.41 -26.96 22.44
CA ARG A 39 -0.67 -26.02 22.17
C ARG A 39 -0.19 -24.57 22.13
N ARG A 40 0.70 -24.17 23.04
CA ARG A 40 1.33 -22.83 23.02
C ARG A 40 2.20 -22.62 21.79
N ALA A 41 2.93 -23.64 21.35
CA ALA A 41 3.72 -23.56 20.12
C ALA A 41 2.83 -23.38 18.88
N GLU A 42 1.70 -24.08 18.82
CA GLU A 42 0.71 -23.88 17.76
C GLU A 42 0.10 -22.48 17.80
N ASP A 43 -0.33 -22.02 18.98
CA ASP A 43 -0.86 -20.67 19.19
C ASP A 43 0.16 -19.60 18.74
N PHE A 44 1.44 -19.79 19.07
CA PHE A 44 2.51 -18.92 18.63
C PHE A 44 2.65 -18.88 17.11
N ILE A 45 2.66 -20.05 16.45
CA ILE A 45 2.74 -20.13 14.98
C ILE A 45 1.54 -19.44 14.34
N ARG A 46 0.32 -19.72 14.82
CA ARG A 46 -0.91 -19.10 14.34
C ARG A 46 -0.83 -17.58 14.44
N LEU A 47 -0.41 -17.07 15.59
CA LEU A 47 -0.26 -15.63 15.83
C LEU A 47 0.81 -15.00 14.92
N MET A 48 1.95 -15.66 14.74
CA MET A 48 3.07 -15.10 13.95
C MET A 48 2.87 -15.23 12.44
N ARG A 49 1.93 -16.06 11.97
CA ARG A 49 1.65 -16.27 10.54
C ARG A 49 1.30 -14.98 9.80
N VAL A 50 0.57 -14.07 10.44
CA VAL A 50 0.24 -12.77 9.84
C VAL A 50 1.48 -11.91 9.68
N MET A 51 2.39 -11.91 10.65
CA MET A 51 3.67 -11.19 10.53
C MET A 51 4.55 -11.76 9.39
N TYR A 52 4.60 -13.08 9.27
CA TYR A 52 5.29 -13.74 8.16
C TYR A 52 4.70 -13.33 6.80
N THR A 53 3.36 -13.40 6.67
CA THR A 53 2.67 -13.04 5.43
C THR A 53 2.89 -11.56 5.06
N SER A 54 2.79 -10.66 6.04
CA SER A 54 3.09 -9.24 5.85
C SER A 54 4.53 -9.00 5.38
N THR A 55 5.49 -9.74 5.94
CA THR A 55 6.89 -9.67 5.51
C THR A 55 7.06 -10.14 4.07
N LEU A 56 6.38 -11.23 3.69
CA LEU A 56 6.42 -11.78 2.34
C LEU A 56 5.84 -10.79 1.31
N CYS A 57 4.73 -10.11 1.62
CA CYS A 57 4.16 -9.08 0.75
C CYS A 57 5.19 -7.97 0.46
N VAL A 58 5.92 -7.52 1.48
CA VAL A 58 6.90 -6.44 1.32
C VAL A 58 8.19 -6.90 0.64
N SER A 59 8.64 -8.14 0.90
CA SER A 59 9.94 -8.64 0.45
C SER A 59 9.93 -9.37 -0.89
N SER A 60 8.79 -9.93 -1.29
CA SER A 60 8.68 -10.81 -2.46
C SER A 60 7.93 -10.19 -3.64
N GLU A 61 7.40 -8.98 -3.47
CA GLU A 61 6.79 -8.25 -4.59
C GLU A 61 7.85 -7.85 -5.61
N LYS A 62 7.60 -8.20 -6.88
CA LYS A 62 8.44 -7.76 -8.01
C LYS A 62 8.41 -6.24 -8.19
N ASN A 63 7.30 -5.60 -7.81
CA ASN A 63 7.06 -4.16 -7.93
C ASN A 63 6.58 -3.60 -6.57
N PRO A 64 7.45 -3.52 -5.56
CA PRO A 64 7.06 -3.09 -4.23
C PRO A 64 6.56 -1.65 -4.27
N THR A 65 5.30 -1.45 -3.89
CA THR A 65 4.69 -0.11 -3.83
C THR A 65 4.61 0.34 -2.38
N SER A 66 5.01 1.58 -2.07
CA SER A 66 4.90 2.16 -0.72
C SER A 66 3.45 2.22 -0.22
N GLY A 67 2.46 2.25 -1.12
CA GLY A 67 1.04 2.25 -0.80
C GLY A 67 0.51 0.99 -0.10
N GLN A 68 1.27 -0.12 -0.07
CA GLN A 68 0.87 -1.31 0.70
C GLN A 68 1.30 -1.26 2.16
N ILE A 69 2.25 -0.39 2.52
CA ILE A 69 2.90 -0.39 3.83
C ILE A 69 1.88 0.00 4.92
N LEU A 70 1.11 1.07 4.70
CA LEU A 70 0.11 1.53 5.68
C LEU A 70 -1.03 0.50 5.88
N PRO A 71 -1.64 -0.09 4.83
CA PRO A 71 -2.59 -1.19 5.00
C PRO A 71 -2.03 -2.40 5.78
N ILE A 72 -0.78 -2.79 5.51
CA ILE A 72 -0.12 -3.89 6.21
C ILE A 72 0.06 -3.57 7.69
N LEU A 73 0.48 -2.35 8.02
CA LEU A 73 0.64 -1.89 9.40
C LEU A 73 -0.68 -1.89 10.16
N LYS A 74 -1.74 -1.31 9.58
CA LYS A 74 -3.09 -1.30 10.17
C LYS A 74 -3.58 -2.73 10.44
N LYS A 75 -3.34 -3.65 9.50
CA LYS A 75 -3.70 -5.07 9.66
C LYS A 75 -2.92 -5.74 10.79
N LEU A 76 -1.62 -5.44 10.92
CA LEU A 76 -0.79 -5.97 12.02
C LEU A 76 -1.24 -5.41 13.37
N GLU A 77 -1.48 -4.11 13.47
CA GLU A 77 -1.96 -3.46 14.69
C GLU A 77 -3.26 -4.11 15.17
N MET A 78 -4.24 -4.27 14.29
CA MET A 78 -5.51 -4.96 14.60
C MET A 78 -5.31 -6.43 14.97
N HIS A 79 -4.41 -7.15 14.30
CA HIS A 79 -4.21 -8.57 14.55
C HIS A 79 -3.58 -8.85 15.93
N PHE A 80 -2.80 -7.90 16.46
CA PHE A 80 -2.13 -8.05 17.74
C PHE A 80 -2.82 -7.30 18.89
N THR A 81 -4.03 -6.77 18.67
CA THR A 81 -4.88 -6.39 19.78
C THR A 81 -5.47 -7.63 20.45
N VAL A 82 -5.59 -7.60 21.78
CA VAL A 82 -6.23 -8.68 22.54
C VAL A 82 -7.69 -8.80 22.13
N ALA A 83 -8.12 -10.01 21.79
CA ALA A 83 -9.50 -10.32 21.45
C ALA A 83 -10.18 -11.14 22.56
N ASP A 84 -11.51 -11.03 22.62
CA ASP A 84 -12.33 -11.87 23.52
C ASP A 84 -12.22 -13.34 23.09
N GLY A 85 -11.73 -14.20 23.99
CA GLY A 85 -11.49 -15.62 23.73
C GLY A 85 -10.02 -15.99 23.51
N ASP A 86 -9.10 -15.03 23.50
CA ASP A 86 -7.67 -15.31 23.46
C ASP A 86 -7.22 -16.08 24.71
N THR A 87 -6.34 -17.07 24.51
CA THR A 87 -5.71 -17.78 25.64
C THR A 87 -4.84 -16.81 26.44
N VAL A 88 -4.62 -17.06 27.73
CA VAL A 88 -3.71 -16.22 28.55
C VAL A 88 -2.32 -16.10 27.91
N PHE A 89 -1.86 -17.16 27.24
CA PHE A 89 -0.60 -17.15 26.48
C PHE A 89 -0.65 -16.18 25.28
N VAL A 90 -1.67 -16.28 24.43
CA VAL A 90 -1.85 -15.39 23.26
C VAL A 90 -2.04 -13.96 23.71
N SER A 91 -2.91 -13.72 24.69
CA SER A 91 -3.12 -12.40 25.30
C SER A 91 -1.82 -11.82 25.81
N ASN A 92 -1.00 -12.59 26.56
CA ASN A 92 0.30 -12.11 27.04
C ASN A 92 1.31 -11.85 25.92
N LEU A 93 1.20 -12.53 24.78
CA LEU A 93 2.07 -12.31 23.62
C LEU A 93 1.63 -11.10 22.80
N SER A 94 0.31 -10.88 22.68
CA SER A 94 -0.33 -9.73 22.03
C SER A 94 -0.22 -8.44 22.87
N LEU A 95 -0.50 -8.50 24.18
CA LEU A 95 -0.21 -7.44 25.18
C LEU A 95 1.28 -7.23 25.37
N GLY A 96 2.04 -8.32 25.25
CA GLY A 96 3.44 -8.39 25.60
C GLY A 96 4.26 -7.46 24.74
N LYS A 97 5.01 -6.61 25.44
CA LYS A 97 6.28 -5.93 25.11
C LYS A 97 6.98 -6.38 23.81
N SER A 98 6.92 -7.63 23.36
CA SER A 98 7.40 -8.13 22.06
C SER A 98 6.71 -7.49 20.85
N VAL A 99 5.38 -7.36 20.81
CA VAL A 99 4.67 -6.71 19.68
C VAL A 99 4.49 -5.21 19.89
N LYS A 100 4.87 -4.66 21.04
CA LYS A 100 5.19 -3.22 21.12
C LYS A 100 6.67 -2.95 20.84
N ALA A 101 7.57 -3.93 20.93
CA ALA A 101 8.99 -3.77 20.62
C ALA A 101 9.34 -4.05 19.15
N LEU A 102 8.66 -4.99 18.48
CA LEU A 102 8.87 -5.33 17.07
C LEU A 102 8.32 -4.27 16.10
N PRO A 103 7.09 -3.74 16.30
CA PRO A 103 6.58 -2.56 15.62
C PRO A 103 7.09 -1.28 16.26
N GLY A 104 7.31 -1.20 17.58
CA GLY A 104 7.64 0.04 18.30
C GLY A 104 8.77 0.85 17.67
N LYS A 105 9.89 0.20 17.32
CA LYS A 105 10.99 0.90 16.63
C LYS A 105 10.66 1.36 15.21
N ARG A 106 9.77 0.65 14.50
CA ARG A 106 9.28 1.02 13.15
C ARG A 106 8.14 2.03 13.19
N THR A 107 7.26 1.97 14.20
CA THR A 107 6.18 2.93 14.40
C THR A 107 6.74 4.25 14.88
N GLU A 108 7.81 4.31 15.70
CA GLU A 108 8.52 5.58 15.98
C GLU A 108 8.99 6.28 14.70
N ALA A 109 9.52 5.54 13.71
CA ALA A 109 9.91 6.12 12.42
C ALA A 109 8.71 6.60 11.59
N ILE A 110 7.53 5.98 11.76
CA ILE A 110 6.28 6.33 11.08
C ILE A 110 5.48 7.40 11.85
N LYS A 111 5.86 7.70 13.11
CA LYS A 111 5.36 8.87 13.84
C LYS A 111 5.88 10.19 13.28
N ASN A 112 6.89 10.15 12.40
CA ASN A 112 7.24 11.34 11.63
C ASN A 112 6.06 11.68 10.70
N ASP A 113 5.44 12.84 10.93
CA ASP A 113 4.29 13.33 10.17
C ASP A 113 4.53 13.38 8.66
N GLU A 114 5.78 13.60 8.22
CA GLU A 114 6.15 13.58 6.80
C GLU A 114 6.06 12.18 6.19
N ILE A 115 6.65 11.19 6.88
CA ILE A 115 6.63 9.78 6.45
C ILE A 115 5.19 9.27 6.47
N ARG A 116 4.43 9.62 7.51
CA ARG A 116 3.01 9.28 7.61
C ARG A 116 2.22 9.89 6.45
N SER A 117 2.37 11.18 6.20
CA SER A 117 1.68 11.88 5.11
C SER A 117 2.01 11.27 3.74
N PHE A 118 3.28 10.93 3.51
CA PHE A 118 3.71 10.24 2.29
C PHE A 118 3.05 8.86 2.13
N LEU A 119 3.03 8.05 3.19
CA LEU A 119 2.43 6.72 3.15
C LEU A 119 0.91 6.79 2.94
N GLU A 120 0.24 7.77 3.54
CA GLU A 120 -1.18 8.03 3.31
C GLU A 120 -1.46 8.38 1.84
N GLU A 121 -0.66 9.29 1.26
CA GLU A 121 -0.79 9.67 -0.16
C GLU A 121 -0.48 8.50 -1.10
N ALA A 122 0.59 7.75 -0.84
CA ALA A 122 0.97 6.59 -1.62
C ALA A 122 -0.10 5.50 -1.59
N THR A 123 -0.76 5.32 -0.44
CA THR A 123 -1.85 4.36 -0.28
C THR A 123 -3.12 4.82 -1.01
N ALA A 124 -3.45 6.11 -0.94
CA ALA A 124 -4.60 6.68 -1.65
C ALA A 124 -4.46 6.60 -3.18
N LEU A 125 -3.21 6.71 -3.68
CA LEU A 125 -2.87 6.56 -5.09
C LEU A 125 -2.75 5.10 -5.54
N ASP A 126 -2.61 4.14 -4.63
CA ASP A 126 -2.56 2.71 -4.98
C ASP A 126 -3.97 2.20 -5.33
N PRO A 127 -4.23 1.76 -6.58
CA PRO A 127 -5.56 1.31 -7.01
C PRO A 127 -6.12 0.16 -6.17
N ARG A 128 -5.25 -0.66 -5.55
CA ARG A 128 -5.65 -1.81 -4.70
C ARG A 128 -6.27 -1.36 -3.37
N PHE A 129 -5.98 -0.15 -2.94
CA PHE A 129 -6.33 0.37 -1.60
C PHE A 129 -7.14 1.66 -1.62
N LYS A 130 -7.30 2.32 -2.78
CA LYS A 130 -8.03 3.60 -2.95
C LYS A 130 -9.41 3.68 -2.28
N GLN A 131 -10.16 2.56 -2.20
CA GLN A 131 -11.50 2.53 -1.60
C GLN A 131 -11.51 2.16 -0.11
N LYS A 132 -10.35 1.85 0.50
CA LYS A 132 -10.25 1.28 1.86
C LYS A 132 -9.74 2.28 2.91
N MET A 133 -9.65 3.56 2.57
CA MET A 133 -9.17 4.61 3.48
C MET A 133 -10.34 5.34 4.12
N ASP A 134 -10.30 5.47 5.45
CA ASP A 134 -11.37 6.07 6.25
C ASP A 134 -11.42 7.62 6.08
N ASP A 135 -10.26 8.28 5.97
CA ASP A 135 -10.13 9.74 5.82
C ASP A 135 -9.61 10.15 4.42
N ASN A 136 -10.41 9.87 3.40
CA ASN A 136 -9.98 10.07 2.01
C ASN A 136 -9.84 11.57 1.64
N ALA A 137 -10.71 12.44 2.17
CA ALA A 137 -10.83 13.84 1.72
C ALA A 137 -9.57 14.69 1.96
N ALA A 138 -9.07 14.72 3.20
CA ALA A 138 -7.89 15.51 3.56
C ALA A 138 -6.61 15.05 2.82
N VAL A 139 -6.46 13.74 2.62
CA VAL A 139 -5.36 13.17 1.85
C VAL A 139 -5.44 13.62 0.39
N TRP A 140 -6.63 13.56 -0.23
CA TRP A 140 -6.81 14.04 -1.60
C TRP A 140 -6.58 15.54 -1.76
N ASP A 141 -6.97 16.36 -0.79
CA ASP A 141 -6.73 17.81 -0.85
C ASP A 141 -5.23 18.13 -0.76
N ARG A 142 -4.49 17.39 0.07
CA ARG A 142 -3.02 17.47 0.11
C ARG A 142 -2.37 17.05 -1.20
N ILE A 143 -2.84 15.95 -1.82
CA ILE A 143 -2.37 15.50 -3.15
C ILE A 143 -2.63 16.56 -4.21
N LYS A 144 -3.85 17.11 -4.26
CA LYS A 144 -4.23 18.19 -5.20
C LYS A 144 -3.37 19.43 -4.99
N GLY A 145 -3.15 19.85 -3.74
CA GLY A 145 -2.29 20.98 -3.41
C GLY A 145 -0.86 20.80 -3.92
N LYS A 146 -0.25 19.63 -3.70
CA LYS A 146 1.08 19.28 -4.23
C LYS A 146 1.11 19.29 -5.76
N PHE A 147 0.07 18.78 -6.41
CA PHE A 147 -0.03 18.78 -7.88
C PHE A 147 -0.10 20.21 -8.45
N LEU A 148 -0.91 21.08 -7.84
CA LEU A 148 -1.05 22.48 -8.26
C LEU A 148 0.24 23.29 -8.02
N ALA A 149 0.88 23.11 -6.86
CA ALA A 149 2.16 23.73 -6.56
C ALA A 149 3.26 23.31 -7.54
N LYS A 150 3.26 22.03 -7.96
CA LYS A 150 4.18 21.54 -8.99
C LYS A 150 3.91 22.18 -10.36
N LYS A 151 2.65 22.32 -10.78
CA LYS A 151 2.30 23.01 -12.04
C LYS A 151 2.76 24.47 -12.06
N LEU A 152 2.63 25.19 -10.95
CA LEU A 152 3.07 26.59 -10.84
C LEU A 152 4.60 26.70 -10.93
N THR A 153 5.33 25.83 -10.24
CA THR A 153 6.80 25.81 -10.28
C THR A 153 7.38 25.34 -11.61
N ASP A 154 6.71 24.43 -12.33
CA ASP A 154 7.07 24.06 -13.71
C ASP A 154 6.79 25.20 -14.70
N SER A 155 5.80 26.06 -14.42
CA SER A 155 5.52 27.27 -15.22
C SER A 155 6.56 28.38 -14.97
N GLU A 156 7.08 28.52 -13.75
CA GLU A 156 8.17 29.47 -13.43
C GLU A 156 9.53 29.03 -13.97
N LYS A 157 9.81 27.71 -14.03
CA LYS A 157 11.04 27.17 -14.64
C LYS A 157 11.05 27.28 -16.17
N GLN A 158 9.92 27.63 -16.80
CA GLN A 158 9.83 27.93 -18.23
C GLN A 158 10.26 29.37 -18.59
N MET A 159 10.69 30.18 -17.62
CA MET A 159 11.17 31.55 -17.84
C MET A 159 12.71 31.64 -17.97
N HIS A 160 13.29 30.80 -18.85
CA HIS A 160 14.62 31.00 -19.43
C HIS A 160 14.48 30.97 -20.97
N PRO A 161 15.28 31.72 -21.74
CA PRO A 161 14.84 32.36 -22.98
C PRO A 161 14.29 31.36 -24.01
N CYS A 162 13.04 31.63 -24.38
CA CYS A 162 12.27 31.16 -25.53
C CYS A 162 13.03 30.26 -26.51
N LYS A 163 12.72 28.96 -26.49
CA LYS A 163 12.70 28.18 -27.73
C LYS A 163 11.23 27.94 -28.03
N THR A 164 10.80 28.42 -29.19
CA THR A 164 9.45 28.23 -29.72
C THR A 164 9.01 26.78 -29.52
N PRO A 165 7.76 26.53 -29.08
CA PRO A 165 7.25 25.18 -28.96
C PRO A 165 7.30 24.53 -30.34
N LYS A 166 8.14 23.50 -30.50
CA LYS A 166 8.10 22.64 -31.68
C LYS A 166 6.77 21.89 -31.60
N MET A 167 5.93 22.09 -32.62
CA MET A 167 4.69 21.35 -32.79
C MET A 167 4.97 19.84 -32.73
N THR A 168 4.08 19.10 -32.10
CA THR A 168 4.14 17.64 -32.14
C THR A 168 3.86 17.17 -33.57
N PRO A 169 4.38 15.99 -34.00
CA PRO A 169 4.11 15.46 -35.34
C PRO A 169 2.62 15.27 -35.64
N LEU A 170 1.79 15.13 -34.60
CA LEU A 170 0.35 15.04 -34.72
C LEU A 170 -0.28 16.42 -35.01
N GLU A 171 0.20 17.48 -34.37
CA GLU A 171 -0.27 18.85 -34.61
C GLU A 171 0.14 19.37 -36.01
N GLU A 172 1.33 19.01 -36.50
CA GLU A 172 1.72 19.28 -37.90
C GLU A 172 0.78 18.61 -38.91
N LEU A 173 0.22 17.43 -38.56
CA LEU A 173 -0.61 16.66 -39.47
C LEU A 173 -2.02 17.25 -39.67
N PHE A 174 -2.51 18.02 -38.69
CA PHE A 174 -3.87 18.59 -38.70
C PHE A 174 -3.88 20.13 -38.86
N ALA A 175 -2.73 20.80 -38.90
CA ALA A 175 -2.63 22.26 -39.04
C ALA A 175 -3.21 22.78 -40.37
N ASP A 176 -3.08 22.01 -41.46
CA ASP A 176 -3.58 22.40 -42.78
C ASP A 176 -5.11 22.26 -42.92
N GLU A 177 -5.73 21.37 -42.14
CA GLU A 177 -7.17 21.13 -42.17
C GLU A 177 -7.95 22.24 -41.44
N ASP A 178 -7.38 22.76 -40.34
CA ASP A 178 -7.97 23.86 -39.56
C ASP A 178 -7.77 25.23 -40.23
N ALA A 179 -6.67 25.44 -40.96
CA ALA A 179 -6.41 26.67 -41.70
C ALA A 179 -7.38 26.89 -42.86
N GLN A 180 -7.90 25.82 -43.48
CA GLN A 180 -8.88 25.91 -44.57
C GLN A 180 -10.30 26.26 -44.12
N LYS A 181 -10.60 26.27 -42.81
CA LYS A 181 -11.91 26.71 -42.29
C LYS A 181 -12.01 28.20 -41.97
N VAL A 182 -10.92 28.97 -42.05
CA VAL A 182 -10.91 30.38 -41.65
C VAL A 182 -10.68 31.34 -42.84
N THR A 183 -11.75 31.48 -43.65
CA THR A 183 -12.17 32.66 -44.48
C THR A 183 -11.38 33.06 -45.74
N PRO A 184 -11.98 33.76 -46.74
CA PRO A 184 -13.26 34.51 -46.71
C PRO A 184 -14.23 34.26 -47.89
N GLN A 185 -15.55 34.26 -47.64
CA GLN A 185 -16.52 34.54 -48.70
C GLN A 185 -17.37 35.76 -48.31
N GLN A 186 -17.15 36.83 -49.07
CA GLN A 186 -17.94 38.05 -49.07
C GLN A 186 -19.40 37.78 -49.48
N ASN A 187 -20.26 38.66 -48.97
CA ASN A 187 -21.62 38.99 -49.41
C ASN A 187 -22.73 37.95 -49.15
N SER A 188 -23.43 38.16 -48.03
CA SER A 188 -24.88 37.98 -47.98
C SER A 188 -25.47 39.15 -47.22
N MET A 189 -26.24 39.99 -47.91
CA MET A 189 -27.03 41.05 -47.29
C MET A 189 -28.03 40.45 -46.29
N SER A 190 -28.38 41.24 -45.27
CA SER A 190 -29.46 40.91 -44.34
C SER A 190 -30.80 40.91 -45.08
N ILE A 191 -31.64 39.91 -44.81
CA ILE A 191 -33.01 39.79 -45.37
C ILE A 191 -33.86 41.03 -45.05
N GLN A 192 -33.52 41.77 -44.00
CA GLN A 192 -34.21 43.01 -43.62
C GLN A 192 -33.94 44.17 -44.58
N ASP A 193 -32.75 44.24 -45.19
CA ASP A 193 -32.40 45.33 -46.14
C ASP A 193 -33.05 45.14 -47.53
N GLN A 194 -33.56 43.94 -47.82
CA GLN A 194 -34.15 43.63 -49.12
C GLN A 194 -35.65 43.97 -49.20
N VAL A 195 -36.32 44.16 -48.06
CA VAL A 195 -37.76 44.48 -47.99
C VAL A 195 -38.02 45.99 -48.06
N GLU A 196 -37.12 46.83 -47.57
CA GLU A 196 -37.30 48.30 -47.59
C GLU A 196 -37.08 48.94 -48.97
N LYS A 197 -36.51 48.19 -49.92
CA LYS A 197 -36.22 48.70 -51.28
C LYS A 197 -37.32 48.46 -52.31
N GLU A 198 -38.36 47.69 -51.97
CA GLU A 198 -39.50 47.37 -52.85
C GLU A 198 -40.76 48.20 -52.52
N LEU A 199 -40.66 49.17 -51.60
CA LEU A 199 -41.83 49.93 -51.10
C LEU A 199 -41.76 51.45 -51.31
N HIS A 200 -40.83 51.99 -52.11
CA HIS A 200 -40.81 53.39 -52.56
C HIS A 200 -40.27 53.54 -53.99
#